data_AF-A0A4U0TV12-F1
#
_entry.id   AF-A0A4U0TV12-F1
#
_cell.length_a   1.000
_cell.length_b   1.000
_cell.length_c   1.000
_cell.angle_alpha   90.00
_cell.angle_beta   90.00
_cell.angle_gamma   90.00
#
_symmetry.space_group_name_H-M   'P 1'
#
loop_
_entity.id
_entity.type
_entity.pdbx_description
1 polymer ?
#
loop_
_entity_poly.entity_id
_entity_poly.type
_entity_poly.pdbx_seq_one_letter_code
_entity_poly.pdbx_strand_id
1 'polypeptide(L)'
;MLFLFYSSTSSLFSSTKEHSQVRLRDTVRTAKMRIPYAPSTPANSTPENEAIYDRIRERRKPRPLIPLDLALLHNPEIADGYNKLMGAIRTRSSLSQALAELAICYIAVLNDATYEWTAHAPLALKAGASRAALGAVLRGEVRNEQALSEDERMVLAFTEQSTRNVKVDDELFAEVKERFTDQEVMELMITVAGYNMVSRFLVGLDVTESNGKERVMPPE
;
A
#
# COMPACT_ATOMS: atom_id res chain seq x y z
N MET A 1 -11.13 -43.05 43.48
CA MET A 1 -11.38 -44.50 43.37
C MET A 1 -10.75 -44.96 42.07
N LEU A 2 -9.57 -45.58 42.19
CA LEU A 2 -8.74 -46.17 41.14
C LEU A 2 -9.50 -47.30 40.42
N PHE A 3 -9.24 -47.52 39.13
CA PHE A 3 -8.93 -48.87 38.63
C PHE A 3 -8.10 -48.78 37.34
N LEU A 4 -6.86 -49.25 37.46
CA LEU A 4 -5.95 -49.64 36.38
C LEU A 4 -6.31 -51.07 35.94
N PHE A 5 -6.22 -51.36 34.64
CA PHE A 5 -5.89 -52.71 34.19
C PHE A 5 -4.90 -52.65 33.03
N TYR A 6 -3.82 -53.40 33.22
CA TYR A 6 -2.74 -53.67 32.29
C TYR A 6 -2.81 -55.17 31.98
N SER A 7 -2.80 -55.57 30.71
CA SER A 7 -2.35 -56.92 30.34
C SER A 7 -1.91 -56.95 28.89
N SER A 8 -0.62 -57.26 28.74
CA SER A 8 0.15 -57.43 27.51
C SER A 8 0.10 -58.90 27.08
N THR A 9 0.15 -59.16 25.76
CA THR A 9 0.97 -60.25 25.20
C THR A 9 1.29 -59.97 23.73
N SER A 10 2.56 -60.13 23.39
CA SER A 10 3.22 -59.89 22.10
C SER A 10 3.36 -61.19 21.28
N SER A 11 3.46 -61.10 19.95
CA SER A 11 4.16 -62.01 19.01
C SER A 11 3.63 -61.79 17.59
N LEU A 12 4.35 -61.79 16.46
CA LEU A 12 5.75 -61.58 16.04
C LEU A 12 5.68 -61.62 14.48
N PHE A 13 6.63 -60.94 13.80
CA PHE A 13 7.00 -61.07 12.38
C PHE A 13 6.06 -60.58 11.26
N SER A 14 6.44 -59.48 10.61
CA SER A 14 6.98 -59.55 9.24
C SER A 14 7.75 -58.27 8.90
N SER A 15 8.97 -58.47 8.40
CA SER A 15 9.88 -57.45 7.90
C SER A 15 9.63 -57.26 6.41
N THR A 16 9.33 -56.02 5.99
CA THR A 16 9.64 -55.56 4.64
C THR A 16 10.09 -54.10 4.66
N LYS A 17 11.35 -53.96 4.25
CA LYS A 17 12.09 -52.82 3.71
C LYS A 17 11.27 -51.61 3.22
N GLU A 18 11.72 -50.44 3.66
CA GLU A 18 12.20 -49.35 2.80
C GLU A 18 11.22 -48.81 1.76
N HIS A 19 10.67 -47.62 2.00
CA HIS A 19 10.74 -46.53 1.03
C HIS A 19 10.57 -45.18 1.74
N SER A 20 11.65 -44.41 1.70
CA SER A 20 11.65 -42.98 1.91
C SER A 20 10.60 -42.31 1.03
N GLN A 21 9.63 -41.63 1.63
CA GLN A 21 8.92 -40.54 0.98
C GLN A 21 8.96 -39.31 1.89
N VAL A 22 10.16 -38.76 1.99
CA VAL A 22 10.31 -37.31 1.97
C VAL A 22 9.70 -36.85 0.63
N ARG A 23 8.38 -36.63 0.60
CA ARG A 23 7.79 -35.80 -0.45
C ARG A 23 8.07 -34.36 -0.08
N LEU A 24 9.24 -33.92 -0.54
CA LEU A 24 9.44 -32.58 -1.09
C LEU A 24 8.25 -32.28 -2.00
N ARG A 25 7.18 -31.73 -1.43
CA ARG A 25 6.39 -30.74 -2.14
C ARG A 25 7.06 -29.42 -1.84
N ASP A 26 8.19 -29.24 -2.51
CA ASP A 26 8.60 -27.94 -3.02
C ASP A 26 7.46 -27.46 -3.92
N THR A 27 6.40 -26.98 -3.26
CA THR A 27 5.46 -26.10 -3.93
C THR A 27 6.30 -24.86 -4.08
N VAL A 28 6.88 -24.69 -5.26
CA VAL A 28 7.35 -23.39 -5.74
C VAL A 28 6.17 -22.46 -5.52
N ARG A 29 6.21 -21.73 -4.39
CA ARG A 29 5.24 -20.70 -4.06
C ARG A 29 5.56 -19.63 -5.09
N THR A 30 4.89 -19.70 -6.24
CA THR A 30 4.73 -18.53 -7.10
C THR A 30 4.09 -17.53 -6.17
N ALA A 31 4.91 -16.67 -5.58
CA ALA A 31 4.43 -15.63 -4.70
C ALA A 31 3.55 -14.78 -5.61
N LYS A 32 2.26 -15.00 -5.43
CA LYS A 32 1.17 -14.22 -5.97
C LYS A 32 0.70 -13.39 -4.78
N MET A 33 0.29 -12.16 -5.02
CA MET A 33 -0.69 -11.44 -4.21
C MET A 33 -1.61 -12.44 -3.46
N ARG A 34 -1.99 -12.14 -2.21
CA ARG A 34 -2.68 -13.09 -1.31
C ARG A 34 -3.95 -13.70 -1.89
N ILE A 35 -4.50 -13.09 -2.93
CA ILE A 35 -5.46 -13.70 -3.88
C ILE A 35 -4.93 -13.53 -5.32
N PRO A 36 -5.32 -14.38 -6.28
CA PRO A 36 -4.94 -14.19 -7.69
C PRO A 36 -5.39 -12.82 -8.22
N TYR A 37 -4.64 -12.24 -9.15
CA TYR A 37 -5.10 -11.04 -9.88
C TYR A 37 -6.37 -11.34 -10.69
N ALA A 38 -7.26 -10.36 -10.81
CA ALA A 38 -8.42 -10.46 -11.69
C ALA A 38 -7.96 -10.52 -13.17
N PRO A 39 -8.79 -11.09 -14.07
CA PRO A 39 -8.46 -11.13 -15.49
C PRO A 39 -8.36 -9.71 -16.07
N SER A 40 -7.46 -9.55 -17.05
CA SER A 40 -7.25 -8.29 -17.77
C SER A 40 -8.39 -7.93 -18.74
N THR A 41 -9.37 -8.82 -18.88
CA THR A 41 -10.65 -8.64 -19.56
C THR A 41 -11.80 -9.02 -18.61
N PRO A 42 -13.00 -8.44 -18.74
CA PRO A 42 -14.14 -8.81 -17.90
C PRO A 42 -14.42 -10.31 -17.95
N ALA A 43 -14.56 -10.96 -16.79
CA ALA A 43 -15.02 -12.36 -16.72
C ALA A 43 -16.52 -12.46 -17.09
N ASN A 44 -17.30 -11.46 -16.69
CA ASN A 44 -18.69 -11.26 -17.07
C ASN A 44 -18.77 -10.04 -17.99
N SER A 45 -18.77 -10.27 -19.29
CA SER A 45 -18.91 -9.23 -20.33
C SER A 45 -20.34 -8.66 -20.35
N THR A 46 -20.61 -7.73 -19.44
CA THR A 46 -21.73 -6.79 -19.58
C THR A 46 -21.21 -5.47 -20.16
N PRO A 47 -22.06 -4.70 -20.87
CA PRO A 47 -21.67 -3.39 -21.40
C PRO A 47 -21.06 -2.46 -20.34
N GLU A 48 -21.56 -2.52 -19.11
CA GLU A 48 -21.09 -1.71 -17.98
C GLU A 48 -19.67 -2.11 -17.57
N ASN A 49 -19.41 -3.41 -17.39
CA ASN A 49 -18.09 -3.92 -17.04
C ASN A 49 -17.07 -3.64 -18.14
N GLU A 50 -17.44 -3.84 -19.41
CA GLU A 50 -16.59 -3.54 -20.55
C GLU A 50 -16.21 -2.05 -20.58
N ALA A 51 -17.18 -1.16 -20.39
CA ALA A 51 -16.95 0.27 -20.33
C ALA A 51 -16.01 0.68 -19.18
N ILE A 52 -16.10 0.02 -18.02
CA ILE A 52 -15.17 0.26 -16.89
C ILE A 52 -13.75 -0.17 -17.26
N TYR A 53 -13.58 -1.39 -17.78
CA TYR A 53 -12.27 -1.87 -18.20
C TYR A 53 -11.63 -0.94 -19.24
N ASP A 54 -12.43 -0.44 -20.20
CA ASP A 54 -11.96 0.49 -21.23
C ASP A 54 -11.55 1.84 -20.66
N ARG A 55 -12.32 2.43 -19.72
CA ARG A 55 -11.92 3.65 -19.02
C ARG A 55 -10.58 3.50 -18.29
N ILE A 56 -10.38 2.37 -17.60
CA ILE A 56 -9.15 2.11 -16.85
C ILE A 56 -7.96 1.94 -17.82
N ARG A 57 -8.16 1.22 -18.94
CA ARG A 57 -7.13 1.08 -19.99
C ARG A 57 -6.77 2.42 -20.61
N GLU A 58 -7.77 3.23 -20.96
CA GLU A 58 -7.56 4.53 -21.59
C GLU A 58 -6.70 5.43 -20.70
N ARG A 59 -7.03 5.50 -19.41
CA ARG A 59 -6.24 6.25 -18.41
C ARG A 59 -4.78 5.79 -18.33
N ARG A 60 -4.49 4.51 -18.60
CA ARG A 60 -3.12 3.95 -18.50
C ARG A 60 -2.28 4.18 -19.74
N LYS A 61 -2.89 4.45 -20.91
CA LYS A 61 -2.18 4.56 -22.18
C LYS A 61 -0.98 5.51 -22.11
N PRO A 62 0.15 5.16 -22.75
CA PRO A 62 0.36 3.95 -23.57
C PRO A 62 0.71 2.68 -22.76
N ARG A 63 0.72 2.75 -21.43
CA ARG A 63 1.06 1.63 -20.56
C ARG A 63 -0.12 0.65 -20.42
N PRO A 64 0.15 -0.64 -20.17
CA PRO A 64 -0.90 -1.60 -19.87
C PRO A 64 -1.49 -1.37 -18.46
N LEU A 65 -2.54 -2.13 -18.13
CA LEU A 65 -3.02 -2.26 -16.76
C LEU A 65 -1.87 -2.68 -15.83
N ILE A 66 -1.80 -2.07 -14.66
CA ILE A 66 -0.79 -2.39 -13.64
C ILE A 66 -1.37 -3.37 -12.61
N PRO A 67 -0.53 -4.02 -11.78
CA PRO A 67 -0.98 -4.95 -10.76
C PRO A 67 -2.07 -4.41 -9.82
N LEU A 68 -2.00 -3.13 -9.43
CA LEU A 68 -3.06 -2.49 -8.65
C LEU A 68 -4.41 -2.42 -9.40
N ASP A 69 -4.41 -2.17 -10.71
CA ASP A 69 -5.65 -2.18 -11.49
C ASP A 69 -6.27 -3.58 -11.45
N LEU A 70 -5.45 -4.62 -11.68
CA LEU A 70 -5.90 -6.01 -11.68
C LEU A 70 -6.33 -6.52 -10.29
N ALA A 71 -5.76 -5.95 -9.21
CA ALA A 71 -6.20 -6.24 -7.85
C ALA A 71 -7.60 -5.66 -7.57
N LEU A 72 -7.88 -4.45 -8.07
CA LEU A 72 -9.20 -3.81 -7.90
C LEU A 72 -10.28 -4.42 -8.79
N LEU A 73 -9.92 -4.90 -9.97
CA LEU A 73 -10.84 -5.46 -10.97
C LEU A 73 -11.54 -6.77 -10.56
N HIS A 74 -11.27 -7.30 -9.36
CA HIS A 74 -12.18 -8.25 -8.71
C HIS A 74 -13.61 -7.69 -8.56
N ASN A 75 -13.73 -6.36 -8.48
CA ASN A 75 -15.00 -5.65 -8.55
C ASN A 75 -14.83 -4.38 -9.42
N PRO A 76 -15.30 -4.39 -10.68
CA PRO A 76 -15.16 -3.27 -11.60
C PRO A 76 -15.75 -1.95 -11.08
N GLU A 77 -16.92 -1.99 -10.43
CA GLU A 77 -17.57 -0.79 -9.88
C GLU A 77 -16.72 -0.13 -8.78
N ILE A 78 -16.14 -0.95 -7.89
CA ILE A 78 -15.18 -0.46 -6.88
C ILE A 78 -13.94 0.12 -7.56
N ALA A 79 -13.42 -0.55 -8.59
CA ALA A 79 -12.24 -0.07 -9.31
C ALA A 79 -12.49 1.30 -9.96
N ASP A 80 -13.65 1.52 -10.59
CA ASP A 80 -13.99 2.79 -11.23
C ASP A 80 -14.13 3.93 -10.20
N GLY A 81 -14.88 3.69 -9.12
CA GLY A 81 -15.05 4.64 -8.02
C GLY A 81 -13.72 5.02 -7.34
N TYR A 82 -12.91 4.01 -7.02
CA TYR A 82 -11.55 4.20 -6.48
C TYR A 82 -10.71 5.07 -7.42
N ASN A 83 -10.72 4.77 -8.71
CA ASN A 83 -9.92 5.46 -9.71
C ASN A 83 -10.36 6.92 -9.90
N LYS A 84 -11.65 7.21 -9.76
CA LYS A 84 -12.20 8.56 -9.79
C LYS A 84 -11.76 9.38 -8.58
N LEU A 85 -11.93 8.84 -7.37
CA LEU A 85 -11.51 9.52 -6.14
C LEU A 85 -10.00 9.77 -6.12
N MET A 86 -9.19 8.71 -6.31
CA MET A 86 -7.73 8.84 -6.27
C MET A 86 -7.19 9.69 -7.43
N GLY A 87 -7.90 9.74 -8.56
CA GLY A 87 -7.60 10.65 -9.66
C GLY A 87 -7.79 12.11 -9.26
N ALA A 88 -8.88 12.45 -8.57
CA ALA A 88 -9.12 13.79 -8.05
C ALA A 88 -8.04 14.20 -7.03
N ILE A 89 -7.74 13.34 -6.04
CA ILE A 89 -6.68 13.59 -5.03
C ILE A 89 -5.34 13.94 -5.70
N ARG A 90 -4.93 13.18 -6.73
CA ARG A 90 -3.62 13.38 -7.38
C ARG A 90 -3.54 14.58 -8.34
N THR A 91 -4.65 14.99 -8.94
CA THR A 91 -4.61 15.89 -10.11
C THR A 91 -5.54 17.09 -10.03
N ARG A 92 -6.42 17.14 -9.03
CA ARG A 92 -7.46 18.16 -8.83
C ARG A 92 -7.42 18.68 -7.39
N SER A 93 -6.22 18.97 -6.90
CA SER A 93 -5.96 19.49 -5.56
C SER A 93 -5.29 20.85 -5.67
N SER A 94 -5.60 21.76 -4.75
CA SER A 94 -4.90 23.03 -4.54
C SER A 94 -3.67 22.89 -3.63
N LEU A 95 -3.62 21.85 -2.79
CA LEU A 95 -2.44 21.52 -1.99
C LEU A 95 -1.19 21.34 -2.86
N SER A 96 -0.06 21.88 -2.41
CA SER A 96 1.24 21.67 -3.06
C SER A 96 1.49 20.18 -3.33
N GLN A 97 1.80 19.86 -4.60
CA GLN A 97 2.08 18.47 -4.99
C GLN A 97 3.31 17.90 -4.25
N ALA A 98 4.32 18.72 -3.96
CA ALA A 98 5.48 18.27 -3.18
C ALA A 98 5.08 17.85 -1.76
N LEU A 99 4.21 18.63 -1.09
CA LEU A 99 3.70 18.31 0.25
C LEU A 99 2.82 17.05 0.23
N ALA A 100 1.91 16.95 -0.75
CA ALA A 100 1.06 15.78 -0.92
C ALA A 100 1.90 14.50 -1.13
N GLU A 101 2.88 14.53 -2.03
CA GLU A 101 3.73 13.38 -2.31
C GLU A 101 4.67 13.02 -1.15
N LEU A 102 5.14 14.00 -0.36
CA LEU A 102 5.88 13.71 0.88
C LEU A 102 5.00 13.03 1.93
N ALA A 103 3.75 13.49 2.12
CA ALA A 103 2.79 12.82 2.99
C ALA A 103 2.55 11.36 2.54
N ILE A 104 2.35 11.14 1.24
CA ILE A 104 2.16 9.80 0.66
C ILE A 104 3.39 8.91 0.90
N CYS A 105 4.59 9.42 0.61
CA CYS A 105 5.83 8.68 0.85
C CYS A 105 6.00 8.33 2.34
N TYR A 106 5.58 9.23 3.24
CA TYR A 106 5.68 8.96 4.66
C TYR A 106 4.64 7.94 5.15
N ILE A 107 3.41 7.96 4.62
CA ILE A 107 2.42 6.89 4.84
C ILE A 107 2.99 5.54 4.41
N ALA A 108 3.66 5.50 3.26
CA ALA A 108 4.32 4.28 2.79
C ALA A 108 5.40 3.78 3.76
N VAL A 109 6.16 4.68 4.40
CA VAL A 109 7.13 4.32 5.46
C VAL A 109 6.41 3.83 6.71
N LEU A 110 5.39 4.54 7.19
CA LEU A 110 4.65 4.22 8.42
C LEU A 110 3.92 2.87 8.33
N ASN A 111 3.35 2.57 7.16
CA ASN A 111 2.55 1.38 6.92
C ASN A 111 3.33 0.23 6.26
N ASP A 112 4.65 0.38 6.09
CA ASP A 112 5.52 -0.59 5.41
C ASP A 112 5.08 -0.93 3.96
N ALA A 113 4.48 0.04 3.26
CA ALA A 113 3.92 -0.12 1.93
C ALA A 113 4.97 0.15 0.84
N THR A 114 5.89 -0.80 0.61
CA THR A 114 6.97 -0.62 -0.37
C THR A 114 6.49 -0.35 -1.80
N TYR A 115 5.38 -0.94 -2.23
CA TYR A 115 4.82 -0.63 -3.56
C TYR A 115 4.38 0.84 -3.69
N GLU A 116 3.78 1.39 -2.63
CA GLU A 116 3.37 2.81 -2.59
C GLU A 116 4.60 3.72 -2.65
N TRP A 117 5.62 3.43 -1.84
CA TRP A 117 6.89 4.13 -1.88
C TRP A 117 7.50 4.13 -3.29
N THR A 118 7.62 2.96 -3.92
CA THR A 118 8.20 2.82 -5.27
C THR A 118 7.43 3.64 -6.31
N ALA A 119 6.12 3.73 -6.19
CA ALA A 119 5.30 4.52 -7.10
C ALA A 119 5.41 6.03 -6.86
N HIS A 120 5.56 6.47 -5.61
CA HIS A 120 5.41 7.86 -5.22
C HIS A 120 6.72 8.61 -4.96
N ALA A 121 7.79 7.93 -4.53
CA ALA A 121 9.08 8.58 -4.30
C ALA A 121 9.62 9.32 -5.55
N PRO A 122 9.53 8.77 -6.79
CA PRO A 122 9.90 9.52 -8.00
C PRO A 122 8.97 10.71 -8.27
N LEU A 123 7.70 10.62 -7.89
CA LEU A 123 6.72 11.69 -8.07
C LEU A 123 6.97 12.83 -7.10
N ALA A 124 7.36 12.54 -5.86
CA ALA A 124 7.76 13.55 -4.88
C ALA A 124 8.92 14.41 -5.41
N LEU A 125 9.98 13.76 -5.93
CA LEU A 125 11.11 14.49 -6.53
C LEU A 125 10.67 15.32 -7.74
N LYS A 126 9.85 14.74 -8.61
CA LYS A 126 9.31 15.45 -9.78
C LYS A 126 8.44 16.65 -9.40
N ALA A 127 7.71 16.56 -8.29
CA ALA A 127 6.87 17.62 -7.75
C ALA A 127 7.66 18.74 -7.04
N GLY A 128 8.98 18.56 -6.85
CA GLY A 128 9.87 19.56 -6.28
C GLY A 128 10.31 19.29 -4.84
N ALA A 129 9.93 18.15 -4.24
CA ALA A 129 10.48 17.75 -2.95
C ALA A 129 12.00 17.54 -3.08
N SER A 130 12.76 18.05 -2.12
CA SER A 130 14.21 17.88 -2.14
C SER A 130 14.58 16.42 -1.88
N ARG A 131 15.70 15.96 -2.45
CA ARG A 131 16.20 14.62 -2.17
C ARG A 131 16.60 14.44 -0.70
N ALA A 132 16.98 15.53 -0.04
CA ALA A 132 17.24 15.56 1.40
C ALA A 132 15.95 15.32 2.21
N ALA A 133 14.87 16.02 1.87
CA ALA A 133 13.54 15.85 2.48
C ALA A 133 13.04 14.41 2.31
N LEU A 134 13.05 13.89 1.08
CA LEU A 134 12.62 12.52 0.81
C LEU A 134 13.50 11.47 1.52
N GLY A 135 14.81 11.72 1.61
CA GLY A 135 15.73 10.88 2.37
C GLY A 135 15.46 10.91 3.88
N ALA A 136 15.10 12.06 4.45
CA ALA A 136 14.68 12.19 5.84
C ALA A 136 13.38 11.40 6.09
N VAL A 137 12.40 11.49 5.18
CA VAL A 137 11.16 10.69 5.22
C VAL A 137 11.46 9.19 5.21
N LEU A 138 12.35 8.71 4.31
CA LEU A 138 12.71 7.30 4.23
C LEU A 138 13.27 6.76 5.55
N ARG A 139 14.07 7.57 6.25
CA ARG A 139 14.68 7.22 7.55
C ARG A 139 13.76 7.48 8.75
N GLY A 140 12.58 8.06 8.54
CA GLY A 140 11.66 8.47 9.61
C GLY A 140 12.12 9.71 10.39
N GLU A 141 13.07 10.48 9.85
CA GLU A 141 13.65 11.68 10.48
C GLU A 141 12.79 12.93 10.19
N VAL A 142 11.47 12.84 10.40
CA VAL A 142 10.52 13.89 9.96
C VAL A 142 10.56 15.19 10.76
N ARG A 143 11.45 15.28 11.76
CA ARG A 143 11.74 16.49 12.55
C ARG A 143 13.06 17.14 12.16
N ASN A 144 13.75 16.65 11.12
CA ASN A 144 15.05 17.17 10.68
C ASN A 144 14.92 18.55 10.03
N GLU A 145 15.23 19.61 10.79
CA GLU A 145 15.11 21.00 10.34
C GLU A 145 16.11 21.40 9.25
N GLN A 146 17.21 20.66 9.10
CA GLN A 146 18.19 20.91 8.04
C GLN A 146 17.75 20.34 6.69
N ALA A 147 16.93 19.28 6.71
CA ALA A 147 16.47 18.58 5.51
C ALA A 147 15.05 18.98 5.08
N LEU A 148 14.21 19.41 6.03
CA LEU A 148 12.79 19.69 5.84
C LEU A 148 12.50 21.15 6.18
N SER A 149 11.69 21.81 5.37
CA SER A 149 11.06 23.09 5.68
C SER A 149 10.01 22.96 6.80
N GLU A 150 9.53 24.09 7.31
CA GLU A 150 8.48 24.12 8.32
C GLU A 150 7.18 23.48 7.84
N ASP A 151 6.74 23.83 6.62
CA ASP A 151 5.52 23.26 6.01
C ASP A 151 5.64 21.74 5.82
N GLU A 152 6.80 21.25 5.37
CA GLU A 152 7.05 19.81 5.21
C GLU A 152 6.98 19.10 6.57
N ARG A 153 7.63 19.64 7.62
CA ARG A 153 7.55 19.05 8.97
C ARG A 153 6.12 19.06 9.52
N MET A 154 5.37 20.13 9.31
CA MET A 154 3.97 20.26 9.73
C MET A 154 3.08 19.21 9.06
N VAL A 155 3.20 19.07 7.72
CA VAL A 155 2.45 18.06 6.95
C VAL A 155 2.83 16.64 7.37
N LEU A 156 4.12 16.37 7.61
CA LEU A 156 4.59 15.05 8.04
C LEU A 156 4.11 14.71 9.46
N ALA A 157 4.10 15.67 10.38
CA ALA A 157 3.54 15.50 11.73
C ALA A 157 2.02 15.22 11.67
N PHE A 158 1.27 15.99 10.87
CA PHE A 158 -0.16 15.75 10.65
C PHE A 158 -0.40 14.35 10.09
N THR A 159 0.42 13.95 9.12
CA THR A 159 0.36 12.63 8.48
C THR A 159 0.63 11.51 9.48
N GLU A 160 1.64 11.64 10.35
CA GLU A 160 1.96 10.66 11.39
C GLU A 160 0.79 10.47 12.37
N GLN A 161 0.28 11.57 12.92
CA GLN A 161 -0.80 11.53 13.91
C GLN A 161 -2.08 10.95 13.31
N SER A 162 -2.50 11.42 12.14
CA SER A 162 -3.68 10.90 11.43
C SER A 162 -3.52 9.41 11.10
N THR A 163 -2.33 8.97 10.69
CA THR A 163 -2.08 7.57 10.33
C THR A 163 -2.04 6.62 11.53
N ARG A 164 -1.37 7.02 12.62
CA ARG A 164 -1.15 6.17 13.80
C ARG A 164 -2.29 6.24 14.81
N ASN A 165 -2.87 7.43 14.99
CA ASN A 165 -3.80 7.71 16.08
C ASN A 165 -5.22 7.99 15.59
N VAL A 166 -5.42 8.17 14.28
CA VAL A 166 -6.67 8.67 13.64
C VAL A 166 -6.98 10.12 14.00
N LYS A 167 -6.84 10.49 15.28
CA LYS A 167 -6.96 11.86 15.75
C LYS A 167 -5.63 12.61 15.55
N VAL A 168 -5.75 13.82 15.01
CA VAL A 168 -4.70 14.85 15.04
C VAL A 168 -4.97 15.75 16.25
N ASP A 169 -3.91 16.10 16.99
CA ASP A 169 -4.00 16.95 18.16
C ASP A 169 -4.52 18.35 17.79
N ASP A 170 -5.34 18.93 18.67
CA ASP A 170 -6.05 20.18 18.38
C ASP A 170 -5.06 21.36 18.18
N GLU A 171 -3.91 21.33 18.86
CA GLU A 171 -2.81 22.29 18.72
C GLU A 171 -2.21 22.26 17.31
N LEU A 172 -1.79 21.07 16.84
CA LEU A 172 -1.24 20.90 15.49
C LEU A 172 -2.29 21.22 14.41
N PHE A 173 -3.55 20.85 14.63
CA PHE A 173 -4.63 21.16 13.69
C PHE A 173 -4.86 22.68 13.58
N ALA A 174 -4.74 23.41 14.70
CA ALA A 174 -4.83 24.86 14.69
C ALA A 174 -3.68 25.50 13.87
N GLU A 175 -2.44 25.04 14.06
CA GLU A 175 -1.30 25.50 13.27
C GLU A 175 -1.48 25.25 11.76
N VAL A 176 -1.96 24.05 11.39
CA VAL A 176 -2.28 23.71 10.00
C VAL A 176 -3.32 24.66 9.41
N LYS A 177 -4.34 25.04 10.18
CA LYS A 177 -5.37 26.00 9.74
C LYS A 177 -4.87 27.44 9.61
N GLU A 178 -3.83 27.83 10.33
CA GLU A 178 -3.20 29.14 10.15
C GLU A 178 -2.35 29.18 8.88
N ARG A 179 -1.82 28.03 8.46
CA ARG A 179 -0.92 27.91 7.31
C ARG A 179 -1.64 27.66 5.97
N PHE A 180 -2.73 26.92 6.00
CA PHE A 180 -3.45 26.44 4.81
C PHE A 180 -4.91 26.90 4.81
N THR A 181 -5.49 27.05 3.61
CA THR A 181 -6.92 27.32 3.45
C THR A 181 -7.77 26.12 3.88
N ASP A 182 -9.04 26.34 4.22
CA ASP A 182 -9.97 25.24 4.56
C ASP A 182 -10.04 24.16 3.45
N GLN A 183 -9.93 24.57 2.18
CA GLN A 183 -9.87 23.64 1.05
C GLN A 183 -8.60 22.79 1.09
N GLU A 184 -7.42 23.40 1.27
CA GLU A 184 -6.15 22.68 1.36
C GLU A 184 -6.08 21.77 2.59
N VAL A 185 -6.67 22.18 3.72
CA VAL A 185 -6.78 21.32 4.92
C VAL A 185 -7.65 20.09 4.64
N MET A 186 -8.79 20.27 3.96
CA MET A 186 -9.64 19.16 3.53
C MET A 186 -8.88 18.25 2.54
N GLU A 187 -8.17 18.84 1.58
CA GLU A 187 -7.37 18.12 0.58
C GLU A 187 -6.19 17.35 1.20
N LEU A 188 -5.53 17.92 2.22
CA LEU A 188 -4.50 17.23 3.01
C LEU A 188 -5.11 16.04 3.75
N MET A 189 -6.24 16.26 4.44
CA MET A 189 -6.89 15.19 5.20
C MET A 189 -7.36 14.04 4.29
N ILE A 190 -7.98 14.34 3.15
CA ILE A 190 -8.44 13.30 2.21
C ILE A 190 -7.26 12.63 1.49
N THR A 191 -6.14 13.33 1.27
CA THR A 191 -4.91 12.73 0.76
C THR A 191 -4.37 11.72 1.77
N VAL A 192 -4.22 12.12 3.04
CA VAL A 192 -3.72 11.25 4.10
C VAL A 192 -4.64 10.05 4.32
N ALA A 193 -5.96 10.27 4.41
CA ALA A 193 -6.93 9.18 4.56
C ALA A 193 -6.97 8.25 3.34
N GLY A 194 -6.94 8.82 2.13
CA GLY A 194 -6.95 8.08 0.87
C GLY A 194 -5.73 7.17 0.73
N TYR A 195 -4.53 7.66 0.99
CA TYR A 195 -3.32 6.83 0.92
C TYR A 195 -3.17 5.87 2.11
N ASN A 196 -3.78 6.19 3.24
CA ASN A 196 -4.00 5.21 4.31
C ASN A 196 -4.90 4.04 3.86
N MET A 197 -5.92 4.28 3.04
CA MET A 197 -6.70 3.22 2.40
C MET A 197 -5.86 2.47 1.35
N VAL A 198 -5.11 3.19 0.49
CA VAL A 198 -4.25 2.57 -0.54
C VAL A 198 -3.20 1.65 0.08
N SER A 199 -2.38 2.15 1.00
CA SER A 199 -1.34 1.37 1.67
C SER A 199 -1.90 0.12 2.36
N ARG A 200 -3.03 0.22 3.07
CA ARG A 200 -3.69 -0.94 3.71
C ARG A 200 -4.18 -1.97 2.68
N PHE A 201 -4.71 -1.52 1.54
CA PHE A 201 -5.09 -2.42 0.44
C PHE A 201 -3.87 -3.13 -0.16
N LEU A 202 -2.81 -2.36 -0.46
CA LEU A 202 -1.57 -2.87 -1.05
C LEU A 202 -0.87 -3.89 -0.15
N VAL A 203 -0.65 -3.54 1.12
CA VAL A 203 0.02 -4.41 2.11
C VAL A 203 -0.86 -5.60 2.47
N GLY A 204 -2.15 -5.36 2.66
CA GLY A 204 -3.13 -6.40 3.03
C GLY A 204 -3.24 -7.50 2.00
N LEU A 205 -3.17 -7.16 0.71
CA LEU A 205 -3.15 -8.13 -0.40
C LEU A 205 -1.75 -8.51 -0.86
N ASP A 206 -0.69 -7.85 -0.38
CA ASP A 206 0.69 -8.05 -0.87
C ASP A 206 0.78 -7.85 -2.39
N VAL A 207 0.21 -6.75 -2.88
CA VAL A 207 0.22 -6.39 -4.31
C VAL A 207 1.67 -6.27 -4.77
N THR A 208 2.03 -6.95 -5.87
CA THR A 208 3.40 -7.12 -6.39
C THR A 208 4.40 -7.81 -5.46
N GLU A 209 3.89 -8.56 -4.47
CA GLU A 209 4.73 -9.30 -3.53
C GLU A 209 5.76 -8.36 -2.87
N SER A 210 5.30 -7.16 -2.53
CA SER A 210 6.16 -6.05 -2.10
C SER A 210 6.40 -6.01 -0.60
N ASN A 211 5.64 -6.77 0.19
CA ASN A 211 5.84 -6.83 1.63
C ASN A 211 7.24 -7.32 1.98
N GLY A 212 7.92 -6.62 2.88
CA GLY A 212 9.29 -6.92 3.29
C GLY A 212 10.38 -6.58 2.25
N LYS A 213 10.02 -6.05 1.07
CA LYS A 213 11.01 -5.50 0.14
C LYS A 213 11.55 -4.18 0.66
N GLU A 214 12.84 -3.93 0.42
CA GLU A 214 13.49 -2.68 0.76
C GLU A 214 12.90 -1.50 -0.02
N ARG A 215 12.63 -0.39 0.69
CA ARG A 215 12.31 0.89 0.07
C ARG A 215 13.60 1.57 -0.33
N VAL A 216 13.78 1.74 -1.64
CA VAL A 216 14.98 2.36 -2.21
C VAL A 216 14.69 3.79 -2.66
N MET A 217 15.65 4.68 -2.49
CA MET A 217 15.57 6.02 -3.08
C MET A 217 15.56 5.91 -4.62
N PRO A 218 14.81 6.79 -5.32
CA PRO A 218 14.91 6.90 -6.76
C PRO A 218 16.36 7.22 -7.20
N PRO A 219 16.80 6.75 -8.37
CA PRO A 219 18.10 7.13 -8.94
C PRO A 219 18.18 8.64 -9.18
N GLU A 220 19.40 9.17 -9.24
CA GLU A 220 19.68 10.57 -9.59
C GLU A 220 19.41 10.88 -11.07
#